data_AF-A0A417Z0K2-F1
#
_entry.id   AF-A0A417Z0K2-F1
#
_cell.length_a   1.000
_cell.length_b   1.000
_cell.length_c   1.000
_cell.angle_alpha   90.00
_cell.angle_beta   90.00
_cell.angle_gamma   90.00
#
_symmetry.space_group_name_H-M   'P 1'
#
loop_
_entity.id
_entity.type
_entity.pdbx_description
1 polymer ?
#
loop_
_entity_poly.entity_id
_entity_poly.type
_entity_poly.pdbx_seq_one_letter_code
_entity_poly.pdbx_strand_id
1 'polypeptide(L)'
;MIRNNTVSKSYYRRLILRDLIFGSKSSLVLLVLYVALWRITYTITKIGQLKTNIPIFIGLCILMFLTFIYIFVSYRKYMKKACLFEIGSRIDLDEKQLVFVSNASTDRHVFSFESLTAIKENKKWYLLYFHEQTMIPISKETSDSLEQVKEWLAGFKPIYPAFWKGTALFFLLVTLVGGYSVGKNAVDFNGALAWKINELKTESRIKLKNDNFYETKLDGILDSVKAEMELEPYLMTNDLEIEFEQDGTMTSIYTYIYGFDRNEELQSGYLIHFDKTKSNRIRVHKQDWNGEGTTVYDRNNDLSIVNKMLELIPVEDVVKRWNEKHSAVLYKGIRNWGVTREGIHFIDENGRELPSEADPENSGPTISLYVPGKEDSITPQRYIYKPFFREE
;
A
#
# COMPACT_ATOMS: atom_id res chain seq x y z
N MET A 1 1.01 -15.64 60.99
CA MET A 1 2.33 -15.97 60.42
C MET A 1 3.05 -14.68 60.01
N ILE A 2 4.29 -14.44 60.48
CA ILE A 2 5.08 -13.23 60.18
C ILE A 2 6.07 -13.54 59.04
N ARG A 3 6.12 -12.72 57.98
CA ARG A 3 7.01 -12.94 56.82
C ARG A 3 7.68 -11.67 56.34
N ASN A 4 8.94 -11.73 55.91
CA ASN A 4 9.59 -10.60 55.26
C ASN A 4 9.20 -10.52 53.77
N ASN A 5 8.90 -9.30 53.30
CA ASN A 5 8.63 -9.02 51.89
C ASN A 5 9.94 -9.04 51.08
N THR A 6 10.02 -9.96 50.11
CA THR A 6 11.17 -10.15 49.22
C THR A 6 10.95 -9.52 47.84
N VAL A 7 9.83 -8.84 47.61
CA VAL A 7 9.42 -8.36 46.28
C VAL A 7 9.99 -6.97 46.04
N SER A 8 10.87 -6.84 45.04
CA SER A 8 11.38 -5.55 44.61
C SER A 8 10.41 -4.81 43.66
N LYS A 9 10.51 -3.47 43.64
CA LYS A 9 9.71 -2.61 42.74
C LYS A 9 9.81 -3.01 41.26
N SER A 10 11.02 -3.34 40.78
CA SER A 10 11.25 -3.72 39.38
C SER A 10 10.60 -5.07 39.04
N TYR A 11 10.62 -6.01 39.99
CA TYR A 11 10.00 -7.32 39.83
C TYR A 11 8.47 -7.24 39.90
N TYR A 12 7.93 -6.48 40.86
CA TYR A 12 6.48 -6.21 40.98
C TYR A 12 5.93 -5.56 39.70
N ARG A 13 6.65 -4.57 39.14
CA ARG A 13 6.31 -3.96 37.85
C ARG A 13 6.20 -4.98 36.72
N ARG A 14 7.19 -5.88 36.60
CA ARG A 14 7.20 -6.93 35.56
C ARG A 14 6.04 -7.92 35.74
N LEU A 15 5.74 -8.29 36.99
CA LEU A 15 4.62 -9.18 37.31
C LEU A 15 3.27 -8.57 36.90
N ILE A 16 3.01 -7.31 37.26
CA ILE A 16 1.77 -6.61 36.90
C ILE A 16 1.64 -6.46 35.39
N LEU A 17 2.69 -5.97 34.71
CA LEU A 17 2.63 -5.76 33.26
C LEU A 17 2.39 -7.08 32.52
N ARG A 18 3.07 -8.16 32.92
CA ARG A 18 2.85 -9.48 32.33
C ARG A 18 1.41 -9.95 32.54
N ASP A 19 0.85 -9.76 33.73
CA ASP A 19 -0.52 -10.17 34.01
C ASP A 19 -1.56 -9.33 33.29
N LEU A 20 -1.38 -8.01 33.20
CA LEU A 20 -2.31 -7.14 32.49
C LEU A 20 -2.29 -7.42 30.97
N ILE A 21 -1.10 -7.62 30.38
CA ILE A 21 -0.93 -7.79 28.93
C ILE A 21 -1.25 -9.21 28.47
N PHE A 22 -0.96 -10.25 29.26
CA PHE A 22 -1.08 -11.66 28.83
C PHE A 22 -1.95 -12.53 29.75
N GLY A 23 -2.31 -12.02 30.94
CA GLY A 23 -2.99 -12.76 32.01
C GLY A 23 -4.42 -12.32 32.30
N SER A 24 -4.91 -11.29 31.62
CA SER A 24 -6.17 -10.60 31.94
C SER A 24 -7.11 -10.55 30.75
N LYS A 25 -8.42 -10.35 30.99
CA LYS A 25 -9.45 -10.20 29.93
C LYS A 25 -9.03 -9.28 28.77
N SER A 26 -8.25 -8.24 29.05
CA SER A 26 -7.70 -7.32 28.04
C SER A 26 -6.81 -8.00 27.00
N SER A 27 -6.11 -9.09 27.35
CA SER A 27 -5.24 -9.78 26.38
C SER A 27 -6.03 -10.53 25.31
N LEU A 28 -7.25 -11.00 25.61
CA LEU A 28 -8.12 -11.61 24.61
C LEU A 28 -8.69 -10.58 23.66
N VAL A 29 -9.10 -9.44 24.20
CA VAL A 29 -9.54 -8.30 23.39
C VAL A 29 -8.41 -7.87 22.45
N LEU A 30 -7.20 -7.69 22.97
CA LEU A 30 -6.02 -7.37 22.14
C LEU A 30 -5.74 -8.45 21.09
N LEU A 31 -5.84 -9.73 21.45
CA LEU A 31 -5.58 -10.83 20.51
C LEU A 31 -6.59 -10.84 19.37
N VAL A 32 -7.89 -10.68 19.66
CA VAL A 32 -8.95 -10.62 18.65
C VAL A 32 -8.74 -9.41 17.74
N LEU A 33 -8.47 -8.24 18.32
CA LEU A 33 -8.17 -7.02 17.55
C LEU A 33 -6.94 -7.21 16.67
N TYR A 34 -5.89 -7.87 17.18
CA TYR A 34 -4.66 -8.12 16.46
C TYR A 34 -4.83 -9.09 15.29
N VAL A 35 -5.58 -10.18 15.49
CA VAL A 35 -5.93 -11.12 14.41
C VAL A 35 -6.78 -10.41 13.34
N ALA A 36 -7.77 -9.61 13.75
CA ALA A 36 -8.57 -8.82 12.84
C ALA A 36 -7.72 -7.82 12.04
N LEU A 37 -6.74 -7.18 12.70
CA LEU A 37 -5.80 -6.26 12.07
C LEU A 37 -5.02 -6.95 10.95
N TRP A 38 -4.40 -8.10 11.25
CA TRP A 38 -3.67 -8.90 10.26
C TRP A 38 -4.55 -9.37 9.10
N ARG A 39 -5.79 -9.77 9.38
CA ARG A 39 -6.75 -10.14 8.34
C ARG A 39 -7.05 -8.98 7.40
N ILE A 40 -7.25 -7.78 7.93
CA ILE A 40 -7.51 -6.59 7.11
C ILE A 40 -6.25 -6.21 6.31
N THR A 41 -5.07 -6.25 6.93
CA THR A 41 -3.81 -6.03 6.22
C THR A 41 -3.64 -7.01 5.07
N TYR A 42 -3.94 -8.30 5.28
CA TYR A 42 -3.93 -9.29 4.21
C TYR A 42 -4.90 -8.94 3.08
N THR A 43 -6.15 -8.56 3.39
CA THR A 43 -7.14 -8.16 2.38
C THR A 43 -6.69 -6.94 1.59
N ILE A 44 -6.13 -5.92 2.27
CA ILE A 44 -5.58 -4.71 1.63
C ILE A 44 -4.47 -5.10 0.66
N THR A 45 -3.53 -5.92 1.10
CA THR A 45 -2.34 -6.27 0.30
C THR A 45 -2.64 -7.22 -0.84
N LYS A 46 -3.64 -8.10 -0.70
CA LYS A 46 -4.05 -9.02 -1.76
C LYS A 46 -4.98 -8.36 -2.78
N ILE A 47 -6.04 -7.69 -2.32
CA ILE A 47 -7.17 -7.26 -3.16
C ILE A 47 -7.11 -5.75 -3.49
N GLY A 48 -6.47 -4.91 -2.68
CA GLY A 48 -6.32 -3.48 -2.98
C GLY A 48 -7.57 -2.61 -2.74
N GLN A 49 -8.57 -3.10 -2.01
CA GLN A 49 -9.80 -2.37 -1.63
C GLN A 49 -9.54 -1.31 -0.54
N LEU A 50 -8.74 -0.29 -0.87
CA LEU A 50 -8.26 0.71 0.08
C LEU A 50 -9.40 1.54 0.70
N LYS A 51 -10.38 1.99 -0.10
CA LYS A 51 -11.48 2.84 0.39
C LYS A 51 -12.30 2.20 1.50
N THR A 52 -12.57 0.89 1.40
CA THR A 52 -13.37 0.15 2.38
C THR A 52 -12.53 -0.30 3.57
N ASN A 53 -11.31 -0.78 3.35
CA ASN A 53 -10.52 -1.43 4.39
C ASN A 53 -9.68 -0.47 5.23
N ILE A 54 -9.27 0.69 4.70
CA ILE A 54 -8.49 1.69 5.46
C ILE A 54 -9.28 2.21 6.67
N PRO A 55 -10.55 2.65 6.55
CA PRO A 55 -11.31 3.11 7.72
C PRO A 55 -11.44 2.05 8.81
N ILE A 56 -11.65 0.79 8.43
CA ILE A 56 -11.76 -0.33 9.38
C ILE A 56 -10.40 -0.60 10.04
N PHE A 57 -9.31 -0.58 9.27
CA PHE A 57 -7.95 -0.71 9.80
C PHE A 57 -7.65 0.37 10.85
N ILE A 58 -7.96 1.63 10.55
CA ILE A 58 -7.78 2.75 11.47
C ILE A 58 -8.65 2.56 12.72
N GLY A 59 -9.91 2.15 12.56
CA GLY A 59 -10.81 1.83 13.68
C GLY A 59 -10.25 0.75 14.61
N LEU A 60 -9.68 -0.33 14.07
CA LEU A 60 -9.02 -1.37 14.86
C LEU A 60 -7.78 -0.83 15.60
N CYS A 61 -6.95 -0.02 14.95
CA CYS A 61 -5.80 0.63 15.57
C CYS A 61 -6.23 1.52 16.75
N ILE A 62 -7.30 2.30 16.60
CA ILE A 62 -7.85 3.14 17.67
C ILE A 62 -8.35 2.27 18.84
N LEU A 63 -9.08 1.19 18.57
CA LEU A 63 -9.57 0.27 19.61
C LEU A 63 -8.41 -0.40 20.37
N MET A 64 -7.35 -0.82 19.66
CA MET A 64 -6.14 -1.34 20.29
C MET A 64 -5.47 -0.28 21.16
N PHE A 65 -5.35 0.96 20.67
CA PHE A 65 -4.78 2.08 21.41
C PHE A 65 -5.57 2.39 22.70
N LEU A 66 -6.90 2.43 22.64
CA LEU A 66 -7.75 2.59 23.81
C LEU A 66 -7.57 1.46 24.82
N THR A 67 -7.39 0.22 24.34
CA THR A 67 -7.11 -0.93 25.20
C THR A 67 -5.75 -0.80 25.89
N PHE A 68 -4.72 -0.28 25.20
CA PHE A 68 -3.42 0.03 25.80
C PHE A 68 -3.51 1.16 26.83
N ILE A 69 -4.30 2.21 26.58
CA ILE A 69 -4.57 3.27 27.55
C ILE A 69 -5.20 2.67 28.82
N TYR A 70 -6.21 1.81 28.65
CA TYR A 70 -6.86 1.13 29.78
C TYR A 70 -5.84 0.31 30.60
N ILE A 71 -5.01 -0.50 29.94
CA ILE A 71 -3.94 -1.28 30.59
C ILE A 71 -2.97 -0.34 31.34
N PHE A 72 -2.60 0.79 30.75
CA PHE A 72 -1.69 1.75 31.35
C PHE A 72 -2.30 2.43 32.59
N VAL A 73 -3.57 2.83 32.53
CA VAL A 73 -4.30 3.41 33.67
C VAL A 73 -4.41 2.38 34.81
N SER A 74 -4.80 1.14 34.50
CA SER A 74 -4.84 0.06 35.50
C SER A 74 -3.46 -0.18 36.10
N TYR A 75 -2.41 -0.27 35.28
CA TYR A 75 -1.02 -0.38 35.75
C TYR A 75 -0.64 0.74 36.73
N ARG A 76 -0.97 2.00 36.42
CA ARG A 76 -0.72 3.13 37.33
C ARG A 76 -1.45 2.97 38.67
N LYS A 77 -2.68 2.47 38.66
CA LYS A 77 -3.45 2.21 39.90
C LYS A 77 -2.78 1.12 40.76
N TYR A 78 -2.36 0.00 40.16
CA TYR A 78 -1.64 -1.07 40.88
C TYR A 78 -0.32 -0.60 41.51
N MET A 79 0.35 0.39 40.90
CA MET A 79 1.63 0.94 41.38
C MET A 79 1.50 1.99 42.49
N LYS A 80 0.30 2.46 42.85
CA LYS A 80 0.12 3.51 43.87
C LYS A 80 0.47 3.06 45.29
N LYS A 81 0.34 1.77 45.62
CA LYS A 81 0.56 1.24 46.97
C LYS A 81 2.01 0.81 47.14
N ALA A 82 2.86 1.73 47.62
CA ALA A 82 4.30 1.52 47.75
C ALA A 82 4.70 0.40 48.73
N CYS A 83 3.87 0.17 49.76
CA CYS A 83 4.09 -0.85 50.79
C CYS A 83 4.20 -2.28 50.24
N LEU A 84 3.66 -2.55 49.04
CA LEU A 84 3.63 -3.89 48.43
C LEU A 84 4.98 -4.33 47.84
N PHE A 85 5.91 -3.39 47.61
CA PHE A 85 7.21 -3.68 46.99
C PHE A 85 8.38 -3.04 47.75
N GLU A 86 8.14 -2.68 49.02
CA GLU A 86 9.17 -2.24 49.95
C GLU A 86 9.92 -3.46 50.48
N ILE A 87 11.21 -3.57 50.16
CA ILE A 87 12.04 -4.71 50.52
C ILE A 87 12.24 -4.70 52.05
N GLY A 88 11.88 -5.81 52.71
CA GLY A 88 12.05 -5.99 54.15
C GLY A 88 10.81 -5.70 55.00
N SER A 89 9.71 -5.20 54.44
CA SER A 89 8.45 -5.02 55.20
C SER A 89 7.93 -6.34 55.75
N ARG A 90 7.32 -6.33 56.94
CA ARG A 90 6.74 -7.52 57.57
C ARG A 90 5.31 -7.71 57.08
N ILE A 91 4.99 -8.94 56.72
CA ILE A 91 3.67 -9.40 56.28
C ILE A 91 3.15 -10.31 57.38
N ASP A 92 2.17 -9.82 58.13
CA ASP A 92 1.49 -10.60 59.15
C ASP A 92 0.19 -11.17 58.55
N LEU A 93 0.13 -12.49 58.47
CA LEU A 93 -1.04 -13.23 58.02
C LEU A 93 -1.83 -13.73 59.23
N ASP A 94 -3.11 -13.38 59.27
CA ASP A 94 -4.10 -13.81 60.25
C ASP A 94 -5.29 -14.45 59.49
N GLU A 95 -6.17 -15.21 60.15
CA GLU A 95 -7.25 -15.99 59.51
C GLU A 95 -8.22 -15.11 58.69
N LYS A 96 -8.30 -13.81 58.99
CA LYS A 96 -9.25 -12.88 58.36
C LYS A 96 -8.59 -11.74 57.57
N GLN A 97 -7.30 -11.51 57.77
CA GLN A 97 -6.64 -10.29 57.26
C GLN A 97 -5.15 -10.50 56.97
N LEU A 98 -4.65 -9.67 56.07
CA LEU A 98 -3.25 -9.59 55.69
C LEU A 98 -2.75 -8.18 56.00
N VAL A 99 -1.78 -8.07 56.91
CA VAL A 99 -1.25 -6.80 57.40
C VAL A 99 0.17 -6.60 56.91
N PHE A 100 0.41 -5.48 56.23
CA PHE A 100 1.76 -5.01 55.90
C PHE A 100 2.23 -3.98 56.92
N VAL A 101 3.36 -4.24 57.55
CA VAL A 101 4.06 -3.33 58.47
C VAL A 101 5.36 -2.89 57.80
N SER A 102 5.47 -1.59 57.50
CA SER A 102 6.72 -1.02 56.99
C SER A 102 7.80 -1.02 58.08
N ASN A 103 9.07 -1.16 57.68
CA ASN A 103 10.19 -1.01 58.61
C ASN A 103 10.54 0.46 58.90
N ALA A 104 10.07 1.40 58.06
CA ALA A 104 10.44 2.81 58.13
C ALA A 104 9.38 3.70 58.83
N SER A 105 8.13 3.26 58.90
CA SER A 105 7.03 3.95 59.60
C SER A 105 6.14 2.96 60.36
N THR A 106 5.46 3.42 61.42
CA THR A 106 4.45 2.64 62.16
C THR A 106 3.14 2.43 61.39
N ASP A 107 3.15 2.68 60.07
CA ASP A 107 1.97 2.57 59.23
C ASP A 107 1.64 1.09 58.98
N ARG A 108 0.43 0.71 59.38
CA ARG A 108 -0.14 -0.62 59.16
C ARG A 108 -1.13 -0.56 58.02
N HIS A 109 -0.84 -1.25 56.92
CA HIS A 109 -1.80 -1.42 55.83
C HIS A 109 -2.50 -2.77 55.97
N VAL A 110 -3.80 -2.74 56.27
CA VAL A 110 -4.62 -3.94 56.50
C VAL A 110 -5.45 -4.26 55.26
N PHE A 111 -5.39 -5.52 54.81
CA PHE A 111 -6.18 -6.05 53.70
C PHE A 111 -7.05 -7.21 54.20
N SER A 112 -8.37 -7.02 54.22
CA SER A 112 -9.32 -8.09 54.62
C SER A 112 -9.51 -9.12 53.49
N PHE A 113 -9.53 -10.40 53.84
CA PHE A 113 -9.80 -11.48 52.88
C PHE A 113 -11.24 -11.47 52.35
N GLU A 114 -12.19 -10.78 53.01
CA GLU A 114 -13.53 -10.57 52.47
C GLU A 114 -13.53 -9.77 51.16
N SER A 115 -12.51 -8.92 50.97
CA SER A 115 -12.34 -8.13 49.75
C SER A 115 -11.56 -8.87 48.64
N LEU A 116 -11.21 -10.14 48.87
CA LEU A 116 -10.49 -10.98 47.92
C LEU A 116 -11.42 -11.39 46.76
N THR A 117 -11.02 -11.01 45.55
CA THR A 117 -11.80 -11.21 44.33
C THR A 117 -11.33 -12.44 43.54
N ALA A 118 -10.02 -12.67 43.50
CA ALA A 118 -9.46 -13.79 42.75
C ALA A 118 -8.08 -14.20 43.26
N ILE A 119 -7.73 -15.46 43.01
CA ILE A 119 -6.42 -16.02 43.31
C ILE A 119 -5.87 -16.64 42.03
N LYS A 120 -4.66 -16.23 41.64
CA LYS A 120 -3.92 -16.87 40.55
C LYS A 120 -2.64 -17.50 41.07
N GLU A 121 -2.30 -18.65 40.51
CA GLU A 121 -1.15 -19.43 40.93
C GLU A 121 -0.11 -19.53 39.80
N ASN A 122 1.16 -19.25 40.12
CA ASN A 122 2.30 -19.51 39.23
C ASN A 122 3.36 -20.36 39.97
N LYS A 123 4.38 -20.87 39.26
CA LYS A 123 5.41 -21.79 39.81
C LYS A 123 6.07 -21.27 41.11
N LYS A 124 6.25 -19.95 41.26
CA LYS A 124 6.92 -19.32 42.41
C LYS A 124 6.02 -18.50 43.35
N TRP A 125 4.79 -18.16 42.94
CA TRP A 125 3.98 -17.16 43.64
C TRP A 125 2.48 -17.52 43.66
N TYR A 126 1.81 -17.17 44.75
CA TYR A 126 0.36 -16.95 44.81
C TYR A 126 0.09 -15.45 44.60
N LEU A 127 -0.76 -15.11 43.64
CA LEU A 127 -1.15 -13.74 43.32
C LEU A 127 -2.58 -13.52 43.81
N LEU A 128 -2.74 -12.74 44.88
CA LEU A 128 -4.03 -12.39 45.46
C LEU A 128 -4.54 -11.09 44.85
N TYR A 129 -5.78 -11.07 44.37
CA TYR A 129 -6.41 -9.89 43.79
C TYR A 129 -7.55 -9.41 44.69
N PHE A 130 -7.52 -8.13 45.06
CA PHE A 130 -8.54 -7.50 45.91
C PHE A 130 -9.39 -6.49 45.12
N HIS A 131 -10.60 -6.20 45.61
CA HIS A 131 -11.59 -5.33 44.97
C HIS A 131 -11.03 -3.92 44.63
N GLU A 132 -10.05 -3.43 45.39
CA GLU A 132 -9.38 -2.15 45.17
C GLU A 132 -8.28 -2.17 44.09
N GLN A 133 -8.31 -3.13 43.15
CA GLN A 133 -7.26 -3.30 42.13
C GLN A 133 -5.88 -3.40 42.77
N THR A 134 -5.79 -4.18 43.85
CA THR A 134 -4.55 -4.46 44.56
C THR A 134 -4.15 -5.90 44.28
N MET A 135 -2.91 -6.10 43.83
CA MET A 135 -2.37 -7.43 43.58
C MET A 135 -1.24 -7.70 44.56
N ILE A 136 -1.35 -8.77 45.33
CA ILE A 136 -0.39 -9.11 46.38
C ILE A 136 0.28 -10.44 46.05
N PRO A 137 1.58 -10.43 45.69
CA PRO A 137 2.34 -11.65 45.43
C PRO A 137 2.90 -12.25 46.73
N ILE A 138 2.63 -13.53 46.97
CA ILE A 138 3.14 -14.33 48.10
C ILE A 138 4.01 -15.48 47.57
N SER A 139 5.29 -15.55 47.98
CA SER A 139 6.26 -16.56 47.50
C SER A 139 5.94 -17.97 48.02
N LYS A 140 6.24 -19.01 47.22
CA LYS A 140 6.01 -20.43 47.52
C LYS A 140 7.20 -21.20 48.13
N GLU A 141 8.37 -20.59 48.25
CA GLU A 141 9.64 -21.28 48.59
C GLU A 141 9.77 -21.76 50.06
N THR A 142 8.67 -22.01 50.79
CA THR A 142 8.74 -22.45 52.20
C THR A 142 7.63 -23.49 52.49
N SER A 143 8.01 -24.76 52.52
CA SER A 143 7.14 -25.95 52.45
C SER A 143 6.07 -26.04 53.54
N ASP A 144 6.34 -25.59 54.77
CA ASP A 144 5.46 -25.83 55.93
C ASP A 144 4.25 -24.87 56.00
N SER A 145 4.28 -23.80 55.19
CA SER A 145 3.21 -22.79 55.14
C SER A 145 2.21 -23.01 53.99
N LEU A 146 2.48 -24.02 53.14
CA LEU A 146 1.71 -24.30 51.94
C LEU A 146 0.32 -24.88 52.25
N GLU A 147 0.19 -25.69 53.31
CA GLU A 147 -1.10 -26.28 53.71
C GLU A 147 -2.01 -25.26 54.40
N GLN A 148 -1.50 -24.46 55.33
CA GLN A 148 -2.30 -23.45 56.05
C GLN A 148 -2.85 -22.35 55.12
N VAL A 149 -2.01 -21.83 54.21
CA VAL A 149 -2.46 -20.83 53.22
C VAL A 149 -3.43 -21.46 52.22
N LYS A 150 -3.25 -22.73 51.85
CA LYS A 150 -4.20 -23.44 50.98
C LYS A 150 -5.52 -23.73 51.70
N GLU A 151 -5.51 -24.03 52.99
CA GLU A 151 -6.72 -24.24 53.81
C GLU A 151 -7.53 -22.94 53.95
N TRP A 152 -6.88 -21.81 54.27
CA TRP A 152 -7.54 -20.50 54.30
C TRP A 152 -8.09 -20.08 52.93
N LEU A 153 -7.43 -20.50 51.85
CA LEU A 153 -7.83 -20.21 50.48
C LEU A 153 -8.69 -21.31 49.84
N ALA A 154 -8.98 -22.42 50.55
CA ALA A 154 -9.68 -23.59 50.00
C ALA A 154 -11.13 -23.26 49.59
N GLY A 155 -11.73 -22.22 50.19
CA GLY A 155 -13.03 -21.68 49.80
C GLY A 155 -13.04 -20.94 48.46
N PHE A 156 -11.88 -20.58 47.91
CA PHE A 156 -11.75 -19.86 46.64
C PHE A 156 -11.28 -20.81 45.53
N LYS A 157 -12.13 -21.02 44.50
CA LYS A 157 -11.74 -21.84 43.34
C LYS A 157 -10.59 -21.15 42.58
N PRO A 158 -9.40 -21.77 42.46
CA PRO A 158 -8.31 -21.19 41.69
C PRO A 158 -8.71 -21.09 40.22
N ILE A 159 -8.58 -19.90 39.65
CA ILE A 159 -8.79 -19.69 38.21
C ILE A 159 -7.54 -20.22 37.52
N TYR A 160 -7.60 -21.45 37.01
CA TYR A 160 -6.49 -22.07 36.30
C TYR A 160 -6.19 -21.28 35.02
N PRO A 161 -5.01 -20.62 34.91
CA PRO A 161 -4.73 -19.71 33.83
C PRO A 161 -4.21 -20.42 32.57
N ALA A 162 -4.64 -21.67 32.32
CA ALA A 162 -4.15 -22.48 31.20
C ALA A 162 -4.28 -21.73 29.86
N PHE A 163 -5.40 -21.04 29.67
CA PHE A 163 -5.69 -20.24 28.49
C PHE A 163 -4.80 -18.98 28.37
N TRP A 164 -4.45 -18.35 29.50
CA TRP A 164 -3.64 -17.13 29.52
C TRP A 164 -2.16 -17.38 29.23
N LYS A 165 -1.63 -18.54 29.62
CA LYS A 165 -0.22 -18.91 29.36
C LYS A 165 0.09 -19.05 27.86
N GLY A 166 -0.90 -19.42 27.03
CA GLY A 166 -0.75 -19.57 25.59
C GLY A 166 -0.86 -18.28 24.79
N THR A 167 -1.29 -17.17 25.39
CA THR A 167 -1.59 -15.92 24.65
C THR A 167 -0.37 -15.36 23.94
N ALA A 168 0.79 -15.29 24.61
CA ALA A 168 2.03 -14.81 24.00
C ALA A 168 2.48 -15.67 22.81
N LEU A 169 2.32 -17.00 22.91
CA LEU A 169 2.62 -17.92 21.80
C LEU A 169 1.66 -17.70 20.63
N PHE A 170 0.37 -17.44 20.91
CA PHE A 170 -0.61 -17.15 19.87
C PHE A 170 -0.33 -15.81 19.18
N PHE A 171 0.05 -14.77 19.92
CA PHE A 171 0.54 -13.52 19.32
C PHE A 171 1.70 -13.78 18.37
N LEU A 172 2.71 -14.55 18.80
CA LEU A 172 3.86 -14.90 17.96
C LEU A 172 3.42 -15.65 16.69
N LEU A 173 2.55 -16.65 16.82
CA LEU A 173 2.04 -17.44 15.70
C LEU A 173 1.29 -16.55 14.70
N VAL A 174 0.40 -15.69 15.18
CA VAL A 174 -0.36 -14.75 14.33
C VAL A 174 0.58 -13.79 13.61
N THR A 175 1.62 -13.28 14.28
CA THR A 175 2.64 -12.43 13.65
C THR A 175 3.39 -13.16 12.55
N LEU A 176 3.81 -14.41 12.78
CA LEU A 176 4.54 -15.19 11.78
C LEU A 176 3.67 -15.51 10.56
N VAL A 177 2.44 -16.01 10.78
CA VAL A 177 1.50 -16.36 9.70
C VAL A 177 1.03 -15.11 8.95
N GLY A 178 0.68 -14.05 9.67
CA GLY A 178 0.27 -12.78 9.09
C GLY A 178 1.40 -12.14 8.28
N GLY A 179 2.60 -12.08 8.86
CA GLY A 179 3.79 -11.55 8.22
C GLY A 179 4.17 -12.31 6.94
N TYR A 180 4.16 -13.64 6.98
CA TYR A 180 4.38 -14.47 5.79
C TYR A 180 3.32 -14.21 4.71
N SER A 181 2.05 -14.18 5.09
CA SER A 181 0.93 -13.99 4.15
C SER A 181 0.96 -12.62 3.47
N VAL A 182 1.28 -11.57 4.23
CA VAL A 182 1.44 -10.21 3.71
C VAL A 182 2.70 -10.08 2.86
N GLY A 183 3.82 -10.66 3.32
CA GLY A 183 5.08 -10.66 2.57
C GLY A 183 4.94 -11.35 1.21
N LYS A 184 4.23 -12.49 1.15
CA LYS A 184 3.93 -13.18 -0.10
C LYS A 184 3.15 -12.29 -1.09
N ASN A 185 2.21 -11.46 -0.61
CA ASN A 185 1.46 -10.54 -1.46
C ASN A 185 2.29 -9.34 -1.95
N ALA A 186 3.47 -9.09 -1.35
CA ALA A 186 4.39 -8.02 -1.72
C ALA A 186 5.43 -8.46 -2.76
N VAL A 187 5.64 -9.78 -2.93
CA VAL A 187 6.51 -10.36 -3.96
C VAL A 187 5.81 -10.27 -5.32
N ASP A 188 6.59 -10.05 -6.37
CA ASP A 188 6.16 -9.70 -7.72
C ASP A 188 4.90 -10.46 -8.18
N PHE A 189 3.95 -9.68 -8.69
CA PHE A 189 2.67 -10.09 -9.29
C PHE A 189 1.72 -10.95 -8.42
N ASN A 190 1.97 -11.12 -7.11
CA ASN A 190 1.13 -11.95 -6.23
C ASN A 190 -0.05 -11.21 -5.57
N GLY A 191 -0.16 -9.89 -5.71
CA GLY A 191 -1.24 -9.12 -5.11
C GLY A 191 -1.22 -7.64 -5.46
N ALA A 192 -2.27 -6.92 -5.06
CA ALA A 192 -2.38 -5.47 -5.27
C ALA A 192 -1.21 -4.66 -4.68
N LEU A 193 -0.62 -5.14 -3.58
CA LEU A 193 0.57 -4.50 -3.00
C LEU A 193 1.79 -4.62 -3.93
N ALA A 194 2.03 -5.80 -4.52
CA ALA A 194 3.14 -5.98 -5.47
C ALA A 194 3.00 -5.02 -6.67
N TRP A 195 1.78 -4.89 -7.22
CA TRP A 195 1.51 -3.91 -8.29
C TRP A 195 1.78 -2.48 -7.85
N LYS A 196 1.36 -2.08 -6.64
CA LYS A 196 1.62 -0.73 -6.14
C LYS A 196 3.10 -0.47 -5.88
N ILE A 197 3.83 -1.47 -5.39
CA ILE A 197 5.29 -1.39 -5.22
C ILE A 197 5.97 -1.26 -6.58
N ASN A 198 5.55 -2.05 -7.57
CA ASN A 198 6.08 -1.98 -8.92
C ASN A 198 5.79 -0.61 -9.57
N GLU A 199 4.56 -0.11 -9.45
CA GLU A 199 4.16 1.23 -9.90
C GLU A 199 5.07 2.30 -9.25
N LEU A 200 5.29 2.23 -7.93
CA LEU A 200 6.19 3.18 -7.24
C LEU A 200 7.65 3.07 -7.68
N LYS A 201 8.11 1.91 -8.14
CA LYS A 201 9.49 1.70 -8.61
C LYS A 201 9.69 2.13 -10.07
N THR A 202 8.65 2.01 -10.91
CA THR A 202 8.75 2.14 -12.37
C THR A 202 8.04 3.37 -12.94
N GLU A 203 7.11 3.99 -12.18
CA GLU A 203 6.37 5.18 -12.61
C GLU A 203 7.15 6.47 -12.32
N SER A 204 7.44 7.21 -13.39
CA SER A 204 7.91 8.60 -13.31
C SER A 204 6.77 9.57 -13.59
N ARG A 205 6.70 10.65 -12.80
CA ARG A 205 5.66 11.70 -12.93
C ARG A 205 6.22 13.01 -13.45
N ILE A 206 6.01 13.26 -14.73
CA ILE A 206 6.67 14.32 -15.49
C ILE A 206 5.69 15.47 -15.72
N LYS A 207 6.13 16.70 -15.49
CA LYS A 207 5.32 17.89 -15.81
C LYS A 207 5.61 18.28 -17.25
N LEU A 208 4.56 18.43 -18.06
CA LEU A 208 4.69 18.99 -19.40
C LEU A 208 5.16 20.44 -19.35
N LYS A 209 6.05 20.81 -20.28
CA LYS A 209 6.46 22.22 -20.47
C LYS A 209 5.28 23.09 -20.90
N ASN A 210 4.45 22.56 -21.80
CA ASN A 210 3.25 23.17 -22.33
C ASN A 210 2.19 22.07 -22.55
N ASP A 211 0.94 22.35 -22.23
CA ASP A 211 -0.17 21.40 -22.38
C ASP A 211 -1.00 21.63 -23.66
N ASN A 212 -0.60 22.58 -24.51
CA ASN A 212 -1.23 22.79 -25.81
C ASN A 212 -0.60 21.90 -26.90
N PHE A 213 -1.39 21.03 -27.50
CA PHE A 213 -0.96 20.09 -28.55
C PHE A 213 -0.56 20.78 -29.86
N TYR A 214 -1.20 21.90 -30.23
CA TYR A 214 -0.88 22.60 -31.48
C TYR A 214 0.55 23.16 -31.47
N GLU A 215 1.01 23.60 -30.29
CA GLU A 215 2.36 24.13 -30.09
C GLU A 215 3.37 23.03 -29.72
N THR A 216 2.97 22.11 -28.83
CA THR A 216 3.88 21.12 -28.23
C THR A 216 4.13 19.95 -29.15
N LYS A 217 3.09 19.48 -29.86
CA LYS A 217 3.10 18.26 -30.68
C LYS A 217 3.67 17.06 -29.92
N LEU A 218 4.10 16.02 -30.63
CA LEU A 218 4.70 14.83 -30.01
C LEU A 218 6.12 15.12 -29.49
N ASP A 219 6.93 15.89 -30.21
CA ASP A 219 8.28 16.24 -29.80
C ASP A 219 8.36 16.93 -28.43
N GLY A 220 7.50 17.92 -28.16
CA GLY A 220 7.51 18.58 -26.85
C GLY A 220 7.11 17.66 -25.69
N ILE A 221 6.29 16.64 -25.96
CA ILE A 221 5.97 15.57 -25.01
C ILE A 221 7.22 14.72 -24.77
N LEU A 222 7.88 14.24 -25.84
CA LEU A 222 9.07 13.40 -25.75
C LEU A 222 10.25 14.15 -25.11
N ASP A 223 10.43 15.44 -25.38
CA ASP A 223 11.44 16.29 -24.75
C ASP A 223 11.23 16.43 -23.25
N SER A 224 9.97 16.50 -22.81
CA SER A 224 9.65 16.49 -21.39
C SER A 224 10.01 15.16 -20.74
N VAL A 225 9.86 14.04 -21.46
CA VAL A 225 10.27 12.71 -21.00
C VAL A 225 11.80 12.57 -20.95
N LYS A 226 12.49 12.94 -22.04
CA LYS A 226 13.96 12.89 -22.17
C LYS A 226 14.69 13.74 -21.13
N ALA A 227 14.06 14.81 -20.64
CA ALA A 227 14.61 15.65 -19.58
C ALA A 227 14.72 14.94 -18.21
N GLU A 228 13.89 13.90 -17.97
CA GLU A 228 13.81 13.20 -16.69
C GLU A 228 14.33 11.76 -16.76
N MET A 229 14.36 11.16 -17.95
CA MET A 229 14.88 9.81 -18.16
C MET A 229 15.58 9.66 -19.50
N GLU A 230 16.59 8.80 -19.54
CA GLU A 230 17.25 8.42 -20.78
C GLU A 230 16.34 7.50 -21.60
N LEU A 231 16.19 7.84 -22.88
CA LEU A 231 15.51 7.03 -23.89
C LEU A 231 16.56 6.42 -24.82
N GLU A 232 16.30 5.21 -25.31
CA GLU A 232 17.13 4.57 -26.32
C GLU A 232 17.20 5.38 -27.63
N PRO A 233 18.28 5.19 -28.44
CA PRO A 233 18.48 5.95 -29.66
C PRO A 233 17.42 5.70 -30.74
N TYR A 234 16.92 4.47 -30.86
CA TYR A 234 15.85 4.12 -31.80
C TYR A 234 14.56 3.87 -31.03
N LEU A 235 13.51 4.58 -31.41
CA LEU A 235 12.21 4.52 -30.76
C LEU A 235 11.18 4.13 -31.79
N MET A 236 10.34 3.16 -31.46
CA MET A 236 9.26 2.69 -32.31
C MET A 236 7.96 2.73 -31.52
N THR A 237 6.86 3.08 -32.17
CA THR A 237 5.53 2.91 -31.58
C THR A 237 4.58 2.29 -32.58
N ASN A 238 3.64 1.50 -32.10
CA ASN A 238 2.53 0.99 -32.92
C ASN A 238 1.20 1.62 -32.48
N ASP A 239 1.23 2.51 -31.49
CA ASP A 239 0.03 3.05 -30.88
C ASP A 239 0.32 4.41 -30.22
N LEU A 240 -0.31 5.43 -30.75
CA LEU A 240 -0.35 6.76 -30.15
C LEU A 240 -1.77 7.31 -30.28
N GLU A 241 -2.33 7.69 -29.16
CA GLU A 241 -3.60 8.40 -29.08
C GLU A 241 -3.41 9.65 -28.23
N ILE A 242 -3.76 10.81 -28.77
CA ILE A 242 -3.75 12.08 -28.07
C ILE A 242 -5.11 12.72 -28.25
N GLU A 243 -5.79 12.97 -27.14
CA GLU A 243 -7.04 13.72 -27.11
C GLU A 243 -6.79 15.14 -26.61
N PHE A 244 -7.50 16.09 -27.19
CA PHE A 244 -7.38 17.50 -26.86
C PHE A 244 -8.68 18.26 -27.11
N GLU A 245 -8.82 19.38 -26.42
CA GLU A 245 -9.92 20.33 -26.59
C GLU A 245 -9.75 21.15 -27.88
N GLN A 246 -10.82 21.85 -28.28
CA GLN A 246 -10.82 22.72 -29.46
C GLN A 246 -9.67 23.75 -29.49
N ASP A 247 -9.26 24.26 -28.33
CA ASP A 247 -8.16 25.22 -28.19
C ASP A 247 -6.76 24.58 -28.22
N GLY A 248 -6.68 23.25 -28.36
CA GLY A 248 -5.45 22.47 -28.38
C GLY A 248 -5.04 21.93 -27.02
N THR A 249 -5.74 22.26 -25.95
CA THR A 249 -5.39 21.78 -24.60
C THR A 249 -5.52 20.26 -24.52
N MET A 250 -4.41 19.57 -24.26
CA MET A 250 -4.40 18.11 -24.12
C MET A 250 -5.21 17.66 -22.92
N THR A 251 -6.02 16.63 -23.12
CA THR A 251 -6.86 16.00 -22.09
C THR A 251 -6.39 14.59 -21.79
N SER A 252 -5.90 13.87 -22.80
CA SER A 252 -5.42 12.50 -22.71
C SER A 252 -4.21 12.26 -23.61
N ILE A 253 -3.26 11.46 -23.16
CA ILE A 253 -2.16 10.92 -23.98
C ILE A 253 -2.06 9.45 -23.62
N TYR A 254 -2.00 8.59 -24.63
CA TYR A 254 -1.72 7.17 -24.48
C TYR A 254 -0.78 6.72 -25.58
N THR A 255 0.40 6.22 -25.22
CA THR A 255 1.29 5.56 -26.18
C THR A 255 2.19 4.56 -25.49
N TYR A 256 2.52 3.49 -26.21
CA TYR A 256 3.58 2.57 -25.84
C TYR A 256 4.73 2.70 -26.83
N ILE A 257 5.91 3.01 -26.32
CA ILE A 257 7.13 3.19 -27.11
C ILE A 257 8.10 2.06 -26.79
N TYR A 258 8.58 1.38 -27.82
CA TYR A 258 9.66 0.42 -27.75
C TYR A 258 10.99 1.14 -27.97
N GLY A 259 11.95 0.93 -27.08
CA GLY A 259 13.29 1.49 -27.14
C GLY A 259 14.33 0.44 -27.53
N PHE A 260 15.07 0.71 -28.60
CA PHE A 260 16.08 -0.16 -29.18
C PHE A 260 17.45 0.48 -29.15
N ASP A 261 18.47 -0.31 -28.82
CA ASP A 261 19.85 0.15 -28.87
C ASP A 261 20.37 0.33 -30.30
N ARG A 262 21.65 0.68 -30.42
CA ARG A 262 22.29 0.93 -31.72
C ARG A 262 22.37 -0.29 -32.64
N ASN A 263 22.18 -1.49 -32.11
CA ASN A 263 22.15 -2.74 -32.85
C ASN A 263 20.71 -3.16 -33.21
N GLU A 264 19.73 -2.29 -32.96
CA GLU A 264 18.29 -2.54 -33.17
C GLU A 264 17.75 -3.67 -32.26
N GLU A 265 18.40 -3.93 -31.11
CA GLU A 265 17.93 -4.88 -30.10
C GLU A 265 17.03 -4.20 -29.06
N LEU A 266 15.92 -4.85 -28.68
CA LEU A 266 14.93 -4.29 -27.75
C LEU A 266 15.48 -4.22 -26.33
N GLN A 267 15.65 -3.01 -25.80
CA GLN A 267 16.17 -2.79 -24.45
C GLN A 267 15.08 -2.40 -23.46
N SER A 268 14.16 -1.51 -23.85
CA SER A 268 13.16 -0.95 -22.93
C SER A 268 11.79 -0.78 -23.59
N GLY A 269 10.75 -0.71 -22.77
CA GLY A 269 9.41 -0.27 -23.14
C GLY A 269 8.96 0.88 -22.25
N TYR A 270 8.29 1.87 -22.84
CA TYR A 270 7.79 3.06 -22.17
C TYR A 270 6.30 3.20 -22.40
N LEU A 271 5.52 3.01 -21.35
CA LEU A 271 4.09 3.33 -21.38
C LEU A 271 3.91 4.77 -20.90
N ILE A 272 3.57 5.67 -21.82
CA ILE A 272 3.26 7.07 -21.54
C ILE A 272 1.75 7.21 -21.44
N HIS A 273 1.28 7.72 -20.31
CA HIS A 273 -0.14 7.93 -20.04
C HIS A 273 -0.39 9.28 -19.36
N PHE A 274 -1.35 10.04 -19.86
CA PHE A 274 -1.83 11.29 -19.30
C PHE A 274 -3.35 11.29 -19.27
N ASP A 275 -3.92 11.77 -18.17
CA ASP A 275 -5.36 11.96 -18.02
C ASP A 275 -5.57 13.19 -17.14
N LYS A 276 -6.04 14.28 -17.76
CA LYS A 276 -6.21 15.59 -17.12
C LYS A 276 -7.22 15.55 -15.96
N THR A 277 -8.15 14.60 -15.94
CA THR A 277 -9.10 14.42 -14.84
C THR A 277 -8.45 13.84 -13.58
N LYS A 278 -7.35 13.09 -13.75
CA LYS A 278 -6.63 12.42 -12.66
C LYS A 278 -5.39 13.19 -12.20
N SER A 279 -4.67 13.86 -13.10
CA SER A 279 -3.43 14.57 -12.77
C SER A 279 -3.06 15.61 -13.83
N ASN A 280 -2.28 16.62 -13.45
CA ASN A 280 -1.63 17.56 -14.36
C ASN A 280 -0.21 17.11 -14.78
N ARG A 281 0.15 15.85 -14.54
CA ARG A 281 1.46 15.27 -14.87
C ARG A 281 1.28 14.02 -15.71
N ILE A 282 2.17 13.84 -16.69
CA ILE A 282 2.32 12.61 -17.45
C ILE A 282 2.91 11.53 -16.55
N ARG A 283 2.42 10.32 -16.70
CA ARG A 283 2.99 9.12 -16.11
C ARG A 283 3.74 8.37 -17.18
N VAL A 284 4.98 7.98 -16.88
CA VAL A 284 5.78 7.12 -17.74
C VAL A 284 6.16 5.90 -16.94
N HIS A 285 5.74 4.72 -17.39
CA HIS A 285 6.20 3.45 -16.84
C HIS A 285 7.30 2.90 -17.74
N LYS A 286 8.51 2.78 -17.20
CA LYS A 286 9.61 2.12 -17.88
C LYS A 286 9.64 0.63 -17.52
N GLN A 287 9.76 -0.22 -18.52
CA GLN A 287 10.02 -1.64 -18.39
C GLN A 287 11.34 -1.97 -19.10
N ASP A 288 12.31 -2.47 -18.35
CA ASP A 288 13.59 -2.92 -18.92
C ASP A 288 13.47 -4.39 -19.37
N TRP A 289 13.83 -4.66 -20.63
CA TRP A 289 13.87 -5.98 -21.25
C TRP A 289 15.30 -6.53 -21.38
N ASN A 290 16.33 -5.66 -21.37
CA ASN A 290 17.75 -6.03 -21.44
C ASN A 290 18.08 -6.99 -22.62
N GLY A 291 17.49 -6.77 -23.79
CA GLY A 291 17.69 -7.61 -24.98
C GLY A 291 16.84 -8.89 -25.03
N GLU A 292 16.05 -9.21 -24.00
CA GLU A 292 15.22 -10.43 -23.95
C GLU A 292 13.83 -10.26 -24.58
N GLY A 293 13.53 -9.09 -25.15
CA GLY A 293 12.24 -8.80 -25.76
C GLY A 293 12.03 -9.48 -27.11
N THR A 294 10.77 -9.76 -27.47
CA THR A 294 10.42 -10.44 -28.74
C THR A 294 10.10 -9.49 -29.89
N THR A 295 9.93 -8.20 -29.63
CA THR A 295 9.60 -7.21 -30.66
C THR A 295 10.84 -6.87 -31.48
N VAL A 296 10.70 -6.89 -32.80
CA VAL A 296 11.74 -6.48 -33.75
C VAL A 296 11.51 -5.04 -34.17
N TYR A 297 12.59 -4.29 -34.34
CA TYR A 297 12.52 -2.91 -34.82
C TYR A 297 12.05 -2.86 -36.28
N ASP A 298 11.01 -2.06 -36.54
CA ASP A 298 10.50 -1.75 -37.87
C ASP A 298 10.72 -0.27 -38.15
N ARG A 299 11.59 0.02 -39.13
CA ARG A 299 11.93 1.39 -39.53
C ARG A 299 10.73 2.19 -40.03
N ASN A 300 9.70 1.53 -40.56
CA ASN A 300 8.48 2.20 -41.00
C ASN A 300 7.55 2.60 -39.85
N ASN A 301 7.75 2.05 -38.66
CA ASN A 301 7.05 2.44 -37.43
C ASN A 301 7.94 3.28 -36.49
N ASP A 302 9.08 3.77 -36.99
CA ASP A 302 9.95 4.63 -36.22
C ASP A 302 9.20 5.89 -35.75
N LEU A 303 9.39 6.24 -34.49
CA LEU A 303 8.70 7.34 -33.84
C LEU A 303 8.99 8.69 -34.50
N SER A 304 10.15 8.85 -35.16
CA SER A 304 10.47 10.05 -35.93
C SER A 304 9.55 10.25 -37.12
N ILE A 305 9.01 9.17 -37.72
CA ILE A 305 8.01 9.26 -38.78
C ILE A 305 6.73 9.85 -38.21
N VAL A 306 6.25 9.32 -37.08
CA VAL A 306 5.04 9.81 -36.41
C VAL A 306 5.21 11.28 -36.03
N ASN A 307 6.35 11.64 -35.46
CA ASN A 307 6.64 13.01 -35.08
C ASN A 307 6.64 13.95 -36.30
N LYS A 308 7.37 13.60 -37.36
CA LYS A 308 7.41 14.36 -38.61
C LYS A 308 6.02 14.53 -39.23
N MET A 309 5.21 13.47 -39.26
CA MET A 309 3.83 13.58 -39.75
C MET A 309 3.01 14.60 -38.94
N LEU A 310 3.13 14.63 -37.62
CA LEU A 310 2.39 15.58 -36.77
C LEU A 310 2.82 17.04 -36.94
N GLU A 311 4.06 17.28 -37.35
CA GLU A 311 4.55 18.59 -37.75
C GLU A 311 3.95 19.04 -39.10
N LEU A 312 3.85 18.12 -40.04
CA LEU A 312 3.36 18.40 -41.40
C LEU A 312 1.83 18.54 -41.48
N ILE A 313 1.10 17.83 -40.62
CA ILE A 313 -0.37 17.84 -40.64
C ILE A 313 -0.91 19.15 -40.01
N PRO A 314 -1.78 19.90 -40.71
CA PRO A 314 -2.39 21.13 -40.21
C PRO A 314 -3.55 20.81 -39.24
N VAL A 315 -3.23 20.19 -38.10
CA VAL A 315 -4.21 19.68 -37.12
C VAL A 315 -5.18 20.76 -36.68
N GLU A 316 -4.68 21.94 -36.33
CA GLU A 316 -5.48 23.06 -35.83
C GLU A 316 -6.53 23.51 -36.85
N ASP A 317 -6.15 23.63 -38.12
CA ASP A 317 -7.05 24.06 -39.19
C ASP A 317 -8.16 23.03 -39.44
N VAL A 318 -7.81 21.73 -39.40
CA VAL A 318 -8.78 20.64 -39.57
C VAL A 318 -9.80 20.65 -38.43
N VAL A 319 -9.32 20.72 -37.19
CA VAL A 319 -10.17 20.65 -35.98
C VAL A 319 -11.07 21.89 -35.87
N LYS A 320 -10.56 23.08 -36.19
CA LYS A 320 -11.37 24.31 -36.21
C LYS A 320 -12.52 24.24 -37.22
N ARG A 321 -12.35 23.54 -38.35
CA ARG A 321 -13.43 23.37 -39.34
C ARG A 321 -14.57 22.49 -38.84
N TRP A 322 -14.28 21.49 -38.01
CA TRP A 322 -15.33 20.66 -37.40
C TRP A 322 -16.12 21.41 -36.34
N ASN A 323 -15.49 22.38 -35.67
CA ASN A 323 -16.10 23.16 -34.59
C ASN A 323 -16.67 22.27 -33.47
N GLU A 324 -15.94 21.21 -33.13
CA GLU A 324 -16.28 20.26 -32.08
C GLU A 324 -15.44 20.52 -30.83
N LYS A 325 -15.99 20.17 -29.67
CA LYS A 325 -15.33 20.44 -28.38
C LYS A 325 -14.07 19.60 -28.18
N HIS A 326 -14.14 18.33 -28.55
CA HIS A 326 -13.08 17.36 -28.36
C HIS A 326 -12.64 16.79 -29.70
N SER A 327 -11.34 16.58 -29.86
CA SER A 327 -10.76 15.94 -31.04
C SER A 327 -9.59 15.07 -30.63
N ALA A 328 -9.24 14.14 -31.50
CA ALA A 328 -8.19 13.17 -31.22
C ALA A 328 -7.33 12.92 -32.45
N VAL A 329 -6.07 12.59 -32.16
CA VAL A 329 -5.07 12.11 -33.09
C VAL A 329 -4.79 10.67 -32.76
N LEU A 330 -4.85 9.79 -33.77
CA LEU A 330 -4.59 8.37 -33.63
C LEU A 330 -3.55 7.90 -34.65
N TYR A 331 -2.52 7.23 -34.17
CA TYR A 331 -1.59 6.46 -34.98
C TYR A 331 -1.59 5.01 -34.51
N LYS A 332 -1.70 4.08 -35.46
CA LYS A 332 -1.76 2.63 -35.17
C LYS A 332 -0.86 1.84 -36.12
N GLY A 333 0.37 2.31 -36.35
CA GLY A 333 1.33 1.70 -37.26
C GLY A 333 0.97 1.85 -38.75
N ILE A 334 1.51 0.95 -39.56
CA ILE A 334 1.12 0.78 -40.97
C ILE A 334 -0.32 0.26 -41.05
N ARG A 335 -1.17 0.98 -41.80
CA ARG A 335 -2.57 0.62 -42.04
C ARG A 335 -2.84 0.53 -43.53
N ASN A 336 -3.70 -0.41 -43.92
CA ASN A 336 -4.27 -0.50 -45.26
C ASN A 336 -5.78 -0.15 -45.18
N TRP A 337 -6.20 0.86 -45.93
CA TRP A 337 -7.58 1.37 -45.93
C TRP A 337 -8.44 0.83 -47.08
N GLY A 338 -7.92 -0.15 -47.84
CA GLY A 338 -8.61 -0.82 -48.93
C GLY A 338 -9.02 0.14 -50.03
N VAL A 339 -10.28 0.05 -50.48
CA VAL A 339 -10.83 0.90 -51.55
C VAL A 339 -11.35 2.26 -51.07
N THR A 340 -11.31 2.53 -49.76
CA THR A 340 -11.81 3.78 -49.18
C THR A 340 -10.96 4.94 -49.69
N ARG A 341 -11.59 6.01 -50.18
CA ARG A 341 -10.88 7.24 -50.60
C ARG A 341 -11.31 8.47 -49.81
N GLU A 342 -12.47 8.39 -49.16
CA GLU A 342 -13.02 9.52 -48.40
C GLU A 342 -12.17 9.81 -47.16
N GLY A 343 -11.78 11.08 -47.02
CA GLY A 343 -10.94 11.55 -45.93
C GLY A 343 -9.52 10.96 -45.95
N ILE A 344 -9.03 10.41 -47.07
CA ILE A 344 -7.64 9.97 -47.20
C ILE A 344 -6.81 11.05 -47.88
N HIS A 345 -5.71 11.42 -47.23
CA HIS A 345 -4.75 12.40 -47.70
C HIS A 345 -3.37 11.76 -47.75
N PHE A 346 -2.73 11.82 -48.91
CA PHE A 346 -1.37 11.34 -49.06
C PHE A 346 -0.40 12.49 -48.85
N ILE A 347 0.59 12.32 -47.97
CA ILE A 347 1.59 13.36 -47.71
C ILE A 347 2.99 12.85 -48.03
N ASP A 348 3.77 13.72 -48.69
CA ASP A 348 5.18 13.48 -48.95
C ASP A 348 6.06 13.91 -47.76
N GLU A 349 7.38 13.80 -47.93
CA GLU A 349 8.37 14.19 -46.92
C GLU A 349 8.36 15.67 -46.54
N ASN A 350 7.75 16.52 -47.36
CA ASN A 350 7.65 17.97 -47.20
C ASN A 350 6.23 18.40 -46.79
N GLY A 351 5.32 17.45 -46.55
CA GLY A 351 3.92 17.71 -46.20
C GLY A 351 3.04 18.13 -47.36
N ARG A 352 3.51 17.98 -48.61
CA ARG A 352 2.69 18.26 -49.79
C ARG A 352 1.71 17.13 -49.99
N GLU A 353 0.47 17.52 -50.28
CA GLU A 353 -0.58 16.57 -50.60
C GLU A 353 -0.36 15.98 -52.00
N LEU A 354 -0.33 14.64 -52.07
CA LEU A 354 -0.17 13.88 -53.30
C LEU A 354 -1.55 13.49 -53.86
N PRO A 355 -1.68 13.34 -55.19
CA PRO A 355 -2.94 12.94 -55.81
C PRO A 355 -3.42 11.58 -55.31
N SER A 356 -4.73 11.37 -55.27
CA SER A 356 -5.34 10.14 -54.74
C SER A 356 -4.94 8.87 -55.53
N GLU A 357 -4.49 9.01 -56.77
CA GLU A 357 -3.96 7.90 -57.58
C GLU A 357 -2.54 7.47 -57.17
N ALA A 358 -1.87 8.21 -56.28
CA ALA A 358 -0.50 7.94 -55.87
C ALA A 358 -0.30 6.56 -55.22
N ASP A 359 -1.35 6.01 -54.59
CA ASP A 359 -1.32 4.63 -54.10
C ASP A 359 -2.70 3.96 -54.23
N PRO A 360 -2.83 2.91 -55.05
CA PRO A 360 -4.06 2.14 -55.15
C PRO A 360 -4.37 1.30 -53.90
N GLU A 361 -3.39 0.96 -53.07
CA GLU A 361 -3.59 0.13 -51.88
C GLU A 361 -4.01 0.93 -50.64
N ASN A 362 -3.91 2.27 -50.69
CA ASN A 362 -4.14 3.15 -49.54
C ASN A 362 -3.43 2.63 -48.27
N SER A 363 -2.16 2.24 -48.42
CA SER A 363 -1.38 1.62 -47.34
C SER A 363 -0.24 2.53 -46.88
N GLY A 364 0.11 2.45 -45.60
CA GLY A 364 1.28 3.10 -45.02
C GLY A 364 1.08 3.57 -43.58
N PRO A 365 2.13 4.14 -42.96
CA PRO A 365 2.02 4.81 -41.66
C PRO A 365 0.92 5.87 -41.73
N THR A 366 -0.10 5.74 -40.88
CA THR A 366 -1.29 6.59 -40.95
C THR A 366 -1.54 7.32 -39.63
N ILE A 367 -1.70 8.64 -39.71
CA ILE A 367 -2.25 9.45 -38.62
C ILE A 367 -3.68 9.83 -38.97
N SER A 368 -4.61 9.47 -38.09
CA SER A 368 -6.03 9.81 -38.22
C SER A 368 -6.38 10.93 -37.25
N LEU A 369 -6.95 12.01 -37.78
CA LEU A 369 -7.67 13.01 -37.01
C LEU A 369 -9.15 12.63 -37.01
N TYR A 370 -9.79 12.67 -35.85
CA TYR A 370 -11.20 12.35 -35.70
C TYR A 370 -11.83 13.03 -34.48
N VAL A 371 -13.15 12.96 -34.42
CA VAL A 371 -13.94 13.40 -33.26
C VAL A 371 -14.48 12.15 -32.57
N PRO A 372 -14.00 11.82 -31.36
CA PRO A 372 -14.40 10.60 -30.65
C PRO A 372 -15.92 10.48 -30.50
N GLY A 373 -16.48 9.34 -30.93
CA GLY A 373 -17.90 9.03 -30.82
C GLY A 373 -18.80 9.71 -31.88
N LYS A 374 -18.21 10.37 -32.88
CA LYS A 374 -18.92 11.01 -34.00
C LYS A 374 -18.43 10.56 -35.37
N GLU A 375 -17.69 9.46 -35.45
CA GLU A 375 -17.03 8.97 -36.66
C GLU A 375 -18.01 8.62 -37.79
N ASP A 376 -19.26 8.26 -37.45
CA ASP A 376 -20.34 8.00 -38.42
C ASP A 376 -20.94 9.29 -39.02
N SER A 377 -20.70 10.44 -38.39
CA SER A 377 -21.26 11.75 -38.78
C SER A 377 -20.21 12.74 -39.28
N ILE A 378 -18.96 12.57 -38.84
CA ILE A 378 -17.81 13.40 -39.21
C ILE A 378 -16.72 12.46 -39.70
N THR A 379 -16.48 12.46 -41.02
CA THR A 379 -15.48 11.61 -41.66
C THR A 379 -14.08 11.93 -41.11
N PRO A 380 -13.38 10.94 -40.51
CA PRO A 380 -12.00 11.13 -40.05
C PRO A 380 -11.06 11.52 -41.20
N GLN A 381 -10.16 12.48 -40.96
CA GLN A 381 -9.09 12.83 -41.92
C GLN A 381 -7.86 11.97 -41.63
N ARG A 382 -7.48 11.13 -42.59
CA ARG A 382 -6.44 10.10 -42.48
C ARG A 382 -5.29 10.48 -43.38
N TYR A 383 -4.17 10.86 -42.78
CA TYR A 383 -2.95 11.24 -43.46
C TYR A 383 -2.02 10.05 -43.54
N ILE A 384 -1.70 9.62 -44.76
CA ILE A 384 -0.82 8.48 -45.04
C ILE A 384 0.52 9.01 -45.52
N TYR A 385 1.59 8.68 -44.80
CA TYR A 385 2.95 9.04 -45.18
C TYR A 385 3.42 8.15 -46.31
N LYS A 386 3.89 8.74 -47.42
CA LYS A 386 4.33 7.98 -48.61
C LYS A 386 5.82 7.66 -48.73
N PRO A 387 6.76 8.39 -48.11
CA PRO A 387 8.18 8.02 -48.14
C PRO A 387 8.54 6.71 -47.40
N PHE A 388 7.59 5.81 -47.14
CA PHE A 388 7.80 4.58 -46.38
C PHE A 388 8.21 3.41 -47.28
N PHE A 389 9.03 2.51 -46.75
CA PHE A 389 9.51 1.34 -47.46
C PHE A 389 8.41 0.28 -47.55
N ARG A 390 8.15 -0.25 -48.74
CA ARG A 390 7.44 -1.54 -48.86
C ARG A 390 8.50 -2.62 -48.82
N GLU A 391 8.36 -3.57 -47.89
CA GLU A 391 9.05 -4.86 -48.05
C GLU A 391 8.43 -5.54 -49.28
N GLU A 392 9.28 -5.91 -50.24
CA GLU A 392 8.87 -6.61 -51.48
C GLU A 392 8.43 -8.06 -51.22
#